data_AF-A0AAN1HGQ8-F1
#
_entry.id   AF-A0AAN1HGQ8-F1
#
_cell.length_a   1.000
_cell.length_b   1.000
_cell.length_c   1.000
_cell.angle_alpha   90.00
_cell.angle_beta   90.00
_cell.angle_gamma   90.00
#
_symmetry.space_group_name_H-M   'P 1'
#
loop_
_entity.id
_entity.type
_entity.pdbx_description
1 polymer ?
#
loop_
_entity_poly.entity_id
_entity_poly.type
_entity_poly.pdbx_seq_one_letter_code
_entity_poly.pdbx_strand_id
1 'polypeptide(L)'
;MALSPGRIALRARHALSLLSLGGVLALAVAAPAHAASGPADHRGLLGAGEHVDAVYPVIKDGDLDIRSLTDDGEADPDELALHIPDTKTSRITLPEEYAFLDEPGSDAWMSSQTQDMSVVWPGWSFEGIPQGTLKGTVGMDLAGFSYAGDAKSPTFAVTQPGGFGNKKVSQLIVPGSAFTHVSGEVGSHTHANWIFTDQGTYDIDFTVHVTLANGKALEDTATVRFIVGPVPAEQNAPTPQKVKHYSKDADGLLLTPDKVDGEYFVGQTINVTAASGMADEDTRYRWFLKKKGERAFAQDPEQDTATYTTKPDRALDGARVYAQLLRGGKAVQTSKPTTVHVQALEPTTRLGVKSDRGTYEVGDTARFVSEQSPETDDEHYHWYLKRRGESAYEWIEESRLADQELPVTADLDGAQIVARLFNADHAVLAESAPVTLSVGQESGDSSAAVEVQGADTLRAGEKAEFTAKVKGAGKDYSISWYVRQNAENPFTKVAHARGVTMERTVPAEWNGAQIMASVTDARGEVIAEGGVPVLKVAGAERAAAADEKGSDSLSVVAWSVGGGIAVVVLALLAVVAARQRKRRAAASAAENANAQDR
;
A
#
# COMPACT_ATOMS: atom_id res chain seq x y z
N MET A 1 -8.22 64.91 -49.20
CA MET A 1 -9.68 64.68 -49.32
C MET A 1 -10.03 63.57 -48.35
N ALA A 2 -10.84 63.71 -47.30
CA ALA A 2 -11.55 64.84 -46.73
C ALA A 2 -11.80 64.55 -45.22
N LEU A 3 -11.54 65.57 -44.40
CA LEU A 3 -12.26 66.01 -43.18
C LEU A 3 -12.50 65.06 -41.98
N SER A 4 -11.83 65.41 -40.86
CA SER A 4 -12.31 65.35 -39.45
C SER A 4 -13.45 66.38 -39.21
N PRO A 5 -13.98 66.68 -37.98
CA PRO A 5 -14.29 65.92 -36.74
C PRO A 5 -15.66 66.36 -36.09
N GLY A 6 -16.00 65.94 -34.85
CA GLY A 6 -16.95 66.65 -33.96
C GLY A 6 -17.63 65.74 -32.91
N ARG A 7 -17.47 65.82 -31.56
CA ARG A 7 -17.65 66.84 -30.51
C ARG A 7 -19.11 67.21 -30.12
N ILE A 8 -19.44 66.96 -28.83
CA ILE A 8 -20.11 67.84 -27.82
C ILE A 8 -21.61 67.61 -27.40
N ALA A 9 -21.78 67.62 -26.06
CA ALA A 9 -22.88 68.10 -25.16
C ALA A 9 -24.19 67.32 -25.01
N LEU A 10 -24.61 66.90 -23.80
CA LEU A 10 -25.04 67.59 -22.55
C LEU A 10 -26.55 67.96 -22.49
N ARG A 11 -27.24 67.47 -21.43
CA ARG A 11 -28.20 68.16 -20.51
C ARG A 11 -28.92 67.10 -19.66
N ALA A 12 -28.79 66.99 -18.33
CA ALA A 12 -28.91 67.91 -17.19
C ALA A 12 -30.36 68.34 -16.85
N ARG A 13 -30.79 68.04 -15.61
CA ARG A 13 -31.51 68.91 -14.63
C ARG A 13 -31.89 68.09 -13.37
N HIS A 14 -31.25 68.33 -12.21
CA HIS A 14 -31.64 69.25 -11.10
C HIS A 14 -32.65 68.61 -10.11
N ALA A 15 -32.62 68.77 -8.78
CA ALA A 15 -31.71 69.36 -7.81
C ALA A 15 -32.33 69.18 -6.38
N LEU A 16 -31.46 69.05 -5.35
CA LEU A 16 -31.53 69.58 -3.95
C LEU A 16 -32.72 69.18 -3.02
N SER A 17 -32.58 68.85 -1.73
CA SER A 17 -31.74 69.40 -0.62
C SER A 17 -31.68 68.38 0.55
N LEU A 18 -30.51 68.02 1.08
CA LEU A 18 -29.84 68.53 2.31
C LEU A 18 -30.58 68.39 3.65
N LEU A 19 -30.04 67.54 4.53
CA LEU A 19 -29.56 67.96 5.86
C LEU A 19 -28.54 66.95 6.42
N SER A 20 -27.47 67.52 6.96
CA SER A 20 -26.18 66.95 7.35
C SER A 20 -26.01 66.87 8.87
N LEU A 21 -25.27 65.87 9.34
CA LEU A 21 -24.33 65.86 10.48
C LEU A 21 -23.61 64.50 10.42
N GLY A 22 -22.31 64.29 10.38
CA GLY A 22 -21.10 65.10 10.58
C GLY A 22 -20.04 64.12 11.13
N GLY A 23 -18.95 63.87 10.39
CA GLY A 23 -17.89 62.96 10.84
C GLY A 23 -16.85 62.67 9.75
N VAL A 24 -15.65 63.23 9.91
CA VAL A 24 -14.52 63.28 8.98
C VAL A 24 -14.03 61.87 8.60
N LEU A 25 -14.05 61.54 7.30
CA LEU A 25 -13.38 60.35 6.76
C LEU A 25 -11.92 60.71 6.45
N ALA A 26 -11.01 60.31 7.33
CA ALA A 26 -9.59 60.27 7.01
C ALA A 26 -9.38 59.18 5.96
N LEU A 27 -8.99 59.55 4.74
CA LEU A 27 -8.43 58.65 3.75
C LEU A 27 -7.07 58.16 4.26
N ALA A 28 -7.08 57.08 5.04
CA ALA A 28 -5.88 56.29 5.25
C ALA A 28 -5.57 55.60 3.91
N VAL A 29 -4.49 56.02 3.26
CA VAL A 29 -3.82 55.20 2.26
C VAL A 29 -3.41 53.93 3.00
N ALA A 30 -4.14 52.84 2.78
CA ALA A 30 -3.69 51.53 3.20
C ALA A 30 -2.37 51.29 2.45
N ALA A 31 -1.27 51.27 3.21
CA ALA A 31 -0.02 50.72 2.72
C ALA A 31 -0.29 49.32 2.15
N PRO A 32 0.45 48.87 1.12
CA PRO A 32 0.37 47.48 0.72
C PRO A 32 0.61 46.62 1.97
N ALA A 33 -0.34 45.74 2.29
CA ALA A 33 -0.10 44.67 3.24
C ALA A 33 1.20 44.00 2.80
N HIS A 34 2.14 43.89 3.75
CA HIS A 34 3.43 43.26 3.52
C HIS A 34 3.21 41.94 2.79
N ALA A 35 3.91 41.75 1.67
CA ALA A 35 4.18 40.42 1.17
C ALA A 35 4.64 39.60 2.38
N ALA A 36 3.97 38.48 2.65
CA ALA A 36 4.34 37.60 3.74
C ALA A 36 5.83 37.31 3.61
N SER A 37 6.62 37.73 4.59
CA SER A 37 8.03 37.41 4.66
C SER A 37 8.11 35.87 4.63
N GLY A 38 8.76 35.31 3.62
CA GLY A 38 9.21 33.92 3.69
C GLY A 38 10.06 33.69 4.95
N PRO A 39 10.45 32.44 5.25
CA PRO A 39 11.31 32.18 6.39
C PRO A 39 12.62 32.96 6.24
N ALA A 40 13.24 33.24 7.38
CA ALA A 40 14.44 34.08 7.45
C ALA A 40 15.65 33.53 6.68
N ASP A 41 15.59 32.27 6.25
CA ASP A 41 16.58 31.58 5.42
C ASP A 41 16.34 31.73 3.90
N HIS A 42 15.33 32.51 3.48
CA HIS A 42 14.93 32.79 2.10
C HIS A 42 14.30 31.61 1.33
N ARG A 43 13.93 30.52 1.99
CA ARG A 43 13.17 29.43 1.35
C ARG A 43 11.79 29.89 0.90
N GLY A 44 11.24 29.27 -0.14
CA GLY A 44 9.83 29.39 -0.51
C GLY A 44 8.95 28.76 0.58
N LEU A 45 8.02 29.53 1.15
CA LEU A 45 7.09 29.03 2.16
C LEU A 45 5.86 28.42 1.48
N LEU A 46 5.68 27.11 1.60
CA LEU A 46 4.46 26.40 1.18
C LEU A 46 3.57 26.21 2.42
N GLY A 47 2.40 26.83 2.42
CA GLY A 47 1.51 26.87 3.59
C GLY A 47 0.09 26.48 3.26
N ALA A 48 -0.86 27.14 3.92
CA ALA A 48 -2.29 26.87 3.82
C ALA A 48 -2.79 26.69 2.37
N GLY A 49 -3.27 25.49 2.06
CA GLY A 49 -3.89 25.15 0.78
C GLY A 49 -2.94 24.63 -0.30
N GLU A 50 -1.64 24.69 -0.06
CA GLU A 50 -0.62 24.21 -1.00
C GLU A 50 -0.47 22.69 -0.93
N HIS A 51 -0.52 22.03 -2.10
CA HIS A 51 -0.16 20.62 -2.26
C HIS A 51 1.33 20.51 -2.55
N VAL A 52 1.99 19.53 -1.93
CA VAL A 52 3.38 19.22 -2.25
C VAL A 52 3.67 17.73 -2.08
N ASP A 53 4.28 17.13 -3.10
CA ASP A 53 4.98 15.86 -2.91
C ASP A 53 6.38 16.22 -2.43
N ALA A 54 6.55 16.22 -1.11
CA ALA A 54 7.76 16.67 -0.45
C ALA A 54 8.98 15.83 -0.85
N VAL A 55 8.76 14.55 -1.11
CA VAL A 55 9.73 13.62 -1.71
C VAL A 55 9.19 13.14 -3.05
N TYR A 56 9.88 13.54 -4.12
CA TYR A 56 9.55 13.23 -5.51
C TYR A 56 10.84 12.79 -6.25
N PRO A 57 11.23 11.50 -6.15
CA PRO A 57 12.43 11.00 -6.80
C PRO A 57 12.25 10.97 -8.32
N VAL A 58 13.29 11.43 -9.03
CA VAL A 58 13.38 11.35 -10.49
C VAL A 58 14.69 10.66 -10.88
N ILE A 59 14.68 9.99 -12.05
CA ILE A 59 15.93 9.51 -12.65
C ILE A 59 16.37 10.52 -13.70
N LYS A 60 17.48 11.19 -13.43
CA LYS A 60 18.05 12.22 -14.31
C LYS A 60 19.47 11.85 -14.66
N ASP A 61 19.77 11.80 -15.96
CA ASP A 61 21.09 11.46 -16.49
C ASP A 61 21.68 10.12 -15.96
N GLY A 62 20.81 9.19 -15.52
CA GLY A 62 21.20 7.87 -15.02
C GLY A 62 21.50 7.80 -13.52
N ASP A 63 21.26 8.90 -12.80
CA ASP A 63 21.36 9.01 -11.35
C ASP A 63 19.99 9.34 -10.73
N LEU A 64 19.85 9.05 -9.44
CA LEU A 64 18.65 9.34 -8.66
C LEU A 64 18.80 10.74 -8.07
N ASP A 65 17.76 11.56 -8.20
CA ASP A 65 17.70 12.94 -7.68
C ASP A 65 16.36 13.12 -6.96
N ILE A 66 16.38 13.45 -5.67
CA ILE A 66 15.18 13.74 -4.89
C ILE A 66 14.77 15.20 -5.10
N ARG A 67 13.60 15.40 -5.72
CA ARG A 67 12.96 16.71 -5.87
C ARG A 67 11.76 16.83 -4.93
N SER A 68 11.14 18.00 -4.90
CA SER A 68 9.75 18.16 -4.46
C SER A 68 8.88 18.56 -5.64
N LEU A 69 7.67 18.01 -5.75
CA LEU A 69 6.70 18.42 -6.78
C LEU A 69 5.64 19.34 -6.17
N THR A 70 5.54 20.55 -6.73
CA THR A 70 4.54 21.56 -6.36
C THR A 70 3.62 21.86 -7.54
N ASP A 71 2.60 22.69 -7.33
CA ASP A 71 1.73 23.18 -8.43
C ASP A 71 2.50 23.97 -9.52
N ASP A 72 3.65 24.56 -9.15
CA ASP A 72 4.54 25.28 -10.07
C ASP A 72 5.59 24.37 -10.76
N GLY A 73 5.60 23.08 -10.41
CA GLY A 73 6.51 22.06 -10.94
C GLY A 73 7.54 21.56 -9.92
N GLU A 74 8.57 20.89 -10.44
CA GLU A 74 9.68 20.35 -9.65
C GLU A 74 10.53 21.48 -9.05
N ALA A 75 10.81 21.38 -7.76
CA ALA A 75 11.64 22.30 -7.00
C ALA A 75 12.68 21.52 -6.20
N ASP A 76 13.72 22.23 -5.74
CA ASP A 76 14.70 21.65 -4.84
C ASP A 76 14.12 21.62 -3.42
N PRO A 77 14.13 20.48 -2.70
CA PRO A 77 13.65 20.43 -1.31
C PRO A 77 14.36 21.47 -0.41
N ASP A 78 15.62 21.81 -0.71
CA ASP A 78 16.39 22.81 0.05
C ASP A 78 15.95 24.25 -0.19
N GLU A 79 15.16 24.50 -1.23
CA GLU A 79 14.59 25.80 -1.52
C GLU A 79 13.21 25.98 -0.89
N LEU A 80 12.65 24.96 -0.24
CA LEU A 80 11.28 24.96 0.29
C LEU A 80 11.22 24.81 1.80
N ALA A 81 10.19 25.41 2.40
CA ALA A 81 9.79 25.20 3.79
C ALA A 81 8.28 24.97 3.86
N LEU A 82 7.89 23.83 4.44
CA LEU A 82 6.52 23.37 4.56
C LEU A 82 5.93 23.87 5.89
N HIS A 83 4.86 24.66 5.83
CA HIS A 83 4.32 25.37 6.98
C HIS A 83 3.05 24.74 7.53
N ILE A 84 3.10 24.35 8.80
CA ILE A 84 1.94 23.96 9.61
C ILE A 84 1.72 25.06 10.66
N PRO A 85 0.86 26.06 10.39
CA PRO A 85 0.61 27.15 11.34
C PRO A 85 -0.01 26.67 12.65
N ASP A 86 0.11 27.43 13.75
CA ASP A 86 -0.61 27.15 15.01
C ASP A 86 -2.03 27.71 14.91
N THR A 87 -2.99 26.86 14.54
CA THR A 87 -4.40 27.21 14.39
C THR A 87 -5.28 26.16 15.05
N LYS A 88 -6.59 26.42 15.12
CA LYS A 88 -7.55 25.45 15.66
C LYS A 88 -7.70 24.18 14.83
N THR A 89 -7.31 24.19 13.56
CA THR A 89 -7.47 23.06 12.63
C THR A 89 -6.22 22.20 12.56
N SER A 90 -5.04 22.82 12.69
CA SER A 90 -3.77 22.11 12.75
C SER A 90 -3.43 21.61 14.16
N ARG A 91 -3.86 22.30 15.22
CA ARG A 91 -3.61 21.87 16.60
C ARG A 91 -4.58 20.76 16.99
N ILE A 92 -4.04 19.64 17.46
CA ILE A 92 -4.79 18.51 17.97
C ILE A 92 -4.42 18.23 19.42
N THR A 93 -5.36 17.62 20.14
CA THR A 93 -5.06 16.93 21.40
C THR A 93 -4.85 15.47 21.07
N LEU A 94 -3.67 14.92 21.40
CA LEU A 94 -3.31 13.54 21.05
C LEU A 94 -4.30 12.55 21.67
N PRO A 95 -4.95 11.70 20.86
CA PRO A 95 -5.81 10.65 21.38
C PRO A 95 -4.97 9.43 21.82
N GLU A 96 -5.62 8.44 22.43
CA GLU A 96 -4.95 7.27 23.03
C GLU A 96 -4.13 6.47 22.01
N GLU A 97 -4.56 6.44 20.75
CA GLU A 97 -3.90 5.72 19.66
C GLU A 97 -2.51 6.28 19.34
N TYR A 98 -2.20 7.51 19.75
CA TYR A 98 -0.88 8.15 19.60
C TYR A 98 -0.04 8.11 20.88
N ALA A 99 -0.36 7.25 21.85
CA ALA A 99 0.44 7.08 23.08
C ALA A 99 1.90 6.66 22.83
N PHE A 100 2.23 6.20 21.62
CA PHE A 100 3.61 5.92 21.21
C PHE A 100 4.42 7.18 20.87
N LEU A 101 3.75 8.29 20.56
CA LEU A 101 4.35 9.56 20.16
C LEU A 101 4.60 10.45 21.38
N ASP A 102 3.57 10.66 22.21
CA ASP A 102 3.64 11.39 23.48
C ASP A 102 2.47 10.99 24.41
N GLU A 103 2.42 11.54 25.62
CA GLU A 103 1.33 11.30 26.58
C GLU A 103 -0.04 11.69 25.97
N PRO A 104 -1.04 10.79 25.95
CA PRO A 104 -2.38 11.12 25.51
C PRO A 104 -2.96 12.33 26.25
N GLY A 105 -3.59 13.24 25.52
CA GLY A 105 -4.05 14.52 26.04
C GLY A 105 -3.05 15.68 25.85
N SER A 106 -1.82 15.42 25.41
CA SER A 106 -0.85 16.45 25.06
C SER A 106 -1.24 17.17 23.76
N ASP A 107 -0.77 18.42 23.61
CA ASP A 107 -0.93 19.18 22.38
C ASP A 107 0.03 18.67 21.30
N ALA A 108 -0.43 18.64 20.06
CA ALA A 108 0.40 18.40 18.89
C ALA A 108 -0.11 19.22 17.69
N TRP A 109 0.68 19.28 16.61
CA TRP A 109 0.32 19.95 15.36
C TRP A 109 0.33 18.95 14.22
N MET A 110 -0.71 18.97 13.39
CA MET A 110 -0.94 17.98 12.36
C MET A 110 -1.23 18.62 11.00
N SER A 111 -0.66 18.01 9.95
CA SER A 111 -1.24 18.04 8.61
C SER A 111 -1.82 16.65 8.30
N SER A 112 -3.11 16.60 7.98
CA SER A 112 -3.84 15.34 7.78
C SER A 112 -3.60 14.77 6.39
N GLN A 113 -3.70 13.45 6.26
CA GLN A 113 -3.71 12.78 4.94
C GLN A 113 -4.86 13.27 4.05
N THR A 114 -5.95 13.77 4.65
CA THR A 114 -7.02 14.43 3.91
C THR A 114 -6.73 15.91 3.84
N GLN A 115 -6.75 16.47 2.64
CA GLN A 115 -6.41 17.88 2.41
C GLN A 115 -7.22 18.81 3.32
N ASP A 116 -6.50 19.57 4.13
CA ASP A 116 -7.01 20.70 4.90
C ASP A 116 -6.41 21.97 4.33
N MET A 117 -7.28 22.85 3.81
CA MET A 117 -6.88 24.10 3.16
C MET A 117 -6.24 25.13 4.11
N SER A 118 -6.17 24.85 5.41
CA SER A 118 -5.55 25.72 6.42
C SER A 118 -4.07 25.42 6.69
N VAL A 119 -3.54 24.33 6.14
CA VAL A 119 -2.15 23.89 6.28
C VAL A 119 -1.58 23.49 4.92
N VAL A 120 -0.26 23.30 4.84
CA VAL A 120 0.35 22.59 3.71
C VAL A 120 -0.11 21.14 3.69
N TRP A 121 -0.30 20.55 2.50
CA TRP A 121 -0.70 19.16 2.33
C TRP A 121 0.45 18.33 1.71
N PRO A 122 1.35 17.79 2.56
CA PRO A 122 2.54 17.08 2.11
C PRO A 122 2.30 15.59 1.86
N GLY A 123 2.99 15.06 0.88
CA GLY A 123 3.03 13.65 0.54
C GLY A 123 4.37 13.23 -0.07
N TRP A 124 4.40 12.05 -0.67
CA TRP A 124 5.45 11.62 -1.57
C TRP A 124 4.82 10.98 -2.81
N SER A 125 5.47 11.15 -3.96
CA SER A 125 5.02 10.56 -5.23
C SER A 125 6.19 9.92 -5.96
N PHE A 126 6.00 8.67 -6.36
CA PHE A 126 6.94 7.88 -7.15
C PHE A 126 6.58 7.90 -8.65
N GLU A 127 5.70 8.81 -9.07
CA GLU A 127 5.37 9.07 -10.49
C GLU A 127 6.51 9.75 -11.25
N GLY A 128 7.49 10.34 -10.55
CA GLY A 128 8.70 10.93 -11.15
C GLY A 128 9.62 9.90 -11.81
N ILE A 129 9.43 8.61 -11.52
CA ILE A 129 10.15 7.52 -12.15
C ILE A 129 9.24 6.87 -13.21
N PRO A 130 9.69 6.73 -14.47
CA PRO A 130 8.89 6.05 -15.49
C PRO A 130 8.74 4.56 -15.20
N GLN A 131 7.55 4.00 -15.49
CA GLN A 131 7.30 2.56 -15.42
C GLN A 131 8.33 1.75 -16.22
N GLY A 132 8.77 0.61 -15.66
CA GLY A 132 9.77 -0.26 -16.26
C GLY A 132 11.23 0.21 -16.12
N THR A 133 11.48 1.37 -15.49
CA THR A 133 12.85 1.86 -15.24
C THR A 133 13.55 1.09 -14.13
N LEU A 134 12.79 0.64 -13.13
CA LEU A 134 13.29 -0.05 -11.95
C LEU A 134 13.09 -1.55 -12.03
N LYS A 135 13.94 -2.26 -11.30
CA LYS A 135 13.69 -3.61 -10.81
C LYS A 135 13.20 -3.47 -9.37
N GLY A 136 11.99 -3.94 -9.07
CA GLY A 136 11.41 -3.80 -7.72
C GLY A 136 10.73 -2.46 -7.46
N THR A 137 10.63 -2.11 -6.17
CA THR A 137 9.96 -0.91 -5.63
C THR A 137 10.92 0.25 -5.37
N VAL A 138 10.37 1.42 -5.07
CA VAL A 138 11.09 2.56 -4.48
C VAL A 138 11.03 2.42 -2.96
N GLY A 139 12.18 2.49 -2.29
CA GLY A 139 12.27 2.55 -0.83
C GLY A 139 12.62 3.96 -0.36
N MET A 140 12.06 4.39 0.77
CA MET A 140 12.33 5.67 1.42
C MET A 140 12.55 5.45 2.91
N ASP A 141 13.76 5.78 3.38
CA ASP A 141 14.19 5.65 4.76
C ASP A 141 14.30 7.01 5.45
N LEU A 142 13.93 7.07 6.73
CA LEU A 142 14.26 8.16 7.63
C LEU A 142 15.73 8.04 8.06
N ALA A 143 16.59 8.91 7.54
CA ALA A 143 18.00 8.95 7.91
C ALA A 143 18.23 9.67 9.24
N GLY A 144 17.39 10.65 9.57
CA GLY A 144 17.47 11.41 10.81
C GLY A 144 16.59 12.65 10.78
N PHE A 145 16.64 13.43 11.86
CA PHE A 145 16.07 14.76 11.85
C PHE A 145 16.81 15.71 12.80
N SER A 146 16.74 16.99 12.48
CA SER A 146 17.28 18.09 13.28
C SER A 146 16.16 19.05 13.67
N TYR A 147 16.32 19.75 14.79
CA TYR A 147 15.30 20.66 15.32
C TYR A 147 15.88 21.98 15.82
N ALA A 148 15.15 23.07 15.57
CA ALA A 148 15.34 24.37 16.19
C ALA A 148 14.03 24.87 16.83
N GLY A 149 14.06 25.14 18.13
CA GLY A 149 12.95 25.65 18.92
C GLY A 149 13.19 25.44 20.42
N ASP A 150 12.16 25.68 21.23
CA ASP A 150 12.29 25.67 22.71
C ASP A 150 12.16 24.27 23.34
N ALA A 151 11.69 23.28 22.56
CA ALA A 151 11.44 21.94 23.06
C ALA A 151 12.73 21.18 23.39
N LYS A 152 12.69 20.39 24.48
CA LYS A 152 13.84 19.59 24.92
C LYS A 152 13.90 18.20 24.28
N SER A 153 12.77 17.69 23.82
CA SER A 153 12.65 16.36 23.24
C SER A 153 11.59 16.37 22.13
N PRO A 154 11.77 17.25 21.11
CA PRO A 154 10.86 17.33 19.97
C PRO A 154 10.86 16.00 19.21
N THR A 155 9.73 15.62 18.66
CA THR A 155 9.62 14.48 17.77
C THR A 155 8.43 14.63 16.82
N PHE A 156 8.28 13.70 15.90
CA PHE A 156 7.17 13.65 14.95
C PHE A 156 6.76 12.22 14.64
N ALA A 157 5.62 12.05 13.99
CA ALA A 157 5.20 10.79 13.41
C ALA A 157 4.53 11.03 12.05
N VAL A 158 4.83 10.15 11.11
CA VAL A 158 4.09 9.98 9.86
C VAL A 158 3.24 8.71 10.00
N THR A 159 1.94 8.86 9.82
CA THR A 159 0.98 7.77 10.07
C THR A 159 -0.13 7.73 9.02
N GLN A 160 -0.78 6.58 8.90
CA GLN A 160 -2.01 6.42 8.12
C GLN A 160 -3.02 5.62 8.94
N PRO A 161 -4.32 5.68 8.62
CA PRO A 161 -5.26 4.68 9.10
C PRO A 161 -4.77 3.29 8.72
N GLY A 162 -4.95 2.33 9.62
CA GLY A 162 -4.80 0.93 9.25
C GLY A 162 -5.33 0.02 10.33
N GLY A 163 -4.76 -1.18 10.38
CA GLY A 163 -5.40 -2.30 11.04
C GLY A 163 -6.70 -2.69 10.33
N PHE A 164 -7.37 -3.70 10.84
CA PHE A 164 -8.59 -4.20 10.22
C PHE A 164 -9.70 -3.14 10.21
N GLY A 165 -10.24 -2.89 9.02
CA GLY A 165 -11.27 -1.88 8.78
C GLY A 165 -10.79 -0.43 8.93
N ASN A 166 -9.47 -0.18 8.92
CA ASN A 166 -8.87 1.15 9.01
C ASN A 166 -9.27 1.91 10.29
N LYS A 167 -9.40 1.18 11.41
CA LYS A 167 -9.84 1.72 12.70
C LYS A 167 -8.71 2.10 13.65
N LYS A 168 -7.46 1.86 13.26
CA LYS A 168 -6.27 2.09 14.09
C LYS A 168 -5.29 3.02 13.38
N VAL A 169 -4.22 3.40 14.07
CA VAL A 169 -3.14 4.24 13.55
C VAL A 169 -1.95 3.34 13.18
N SER A 170 -1.66 3.24 11.88
CA SER A 170 -0.43 2.62 11.38
C SER A 170 0.71 3.62 11.41
N GLN A 171 1.81 3.23 12.02
CA GLN A 171 3.05 3.98 12.04
C GLN A 171 3.81 3.72 10.73
N LEU A 172 4.20 4.78 10.03
CA LEU A 172 5.01 4.70 8.82
C LEU A 172 6.45 5.12 9.12
N ILE A 173 6.59 6.32 9.69
CA ILE A 173 7.88 6.90 10.06
C ILE A 173 7.75 7.53 11.44
N VAL A 174 8.44 6.96 12.42
CA VAL A 174 8.48 7.44 13.80
C VAL A 174 9.93 7.35 14.27
N PRO A 175 10.62 8.50 14.47
CA PRO A 175 11.99 8.50 14.95
C PRO A 175 12.13 7.68 16.23
N GLY A 176 13.03 6.69 16.21
CA GLY A 176 13.38 5.91 17.40
C GLY A 176 12.51 4.68 17.61
N SER A 177 11.71 4.34 16.59
CA SER A 177 10.98 3.08 16.50
C SER A 177 11.61 2.17 15.44
N ALA A 178 10.96 1.04 15.15
CA ALA A 178 11.27 0.20 13.98
C ALA A 178 10.57 0.70 12.69
N PHE A 179 9.69 1.70 12.80
CA PHE A 179 9.00 2.33 11.68
C PHE A 179 9.84 3.50 11.18
N THR A 180 10.83 3.22 10.34
CA THR A 180 11.70 4.24 9.74
C THR A 180 11.79 4.09 8.22
N HIS A 181 10.98 3.23 7.63
CA HIS A 181 11.04 2.87 6.23
C HIS A 181 9.63 2.80 5.65
N VAL A 182 9.45 3.34 4.45
CA VAL A 182 8.29 3.08 3.60
C VAL A 182 8.76 2.67 2.22
N SER A 183 7.95 1.88 1.52
CA SER A 183 8.23 1.48 0.15
C SER A 183 6.95 1.57 -0.68
N GLY A 184 7.09 1.80 -1.99
CA GLY A 184 5.96 1.84 -2.90
C GLY A 184 6.37 1.51 -4.34
N GLU A 185 5.38 1.14 -5.14
CA GLU A 185 5.56 0.87 -6.55
C GLU A 185 5.82 2.17 -7.32
N VAL A 186 6.50 2.05 -8.46
CA VAL A 186 6.61 3.16 -9.43
C VAL A 186 5.20 3.64 -9.79
N GLY A 187 5.01 4.96 -9.91
CA GLY A 187 3.71 5.56 -10.21
C GLY A 187 2.75 5.68 -9.02
N SER A 188 3.14 5.27 -7.81
CA SER A 188 2.30 5.49 -6.62
C SER A 188 2.40 6.92 -6.09
N HIS A 189 1.31 7.41 -5.52
CA HIS A 189 1.19 8.73 -4.88
C HIS A 189 0.59 8.54 -3.50
N THR A 190 1.24 9.06 -2.45
CA THR A 190 0.78 8.90 -1.08
C THR A 190 0.73 10.20 -0.29
N HIS A 191 -0.39 10.42 0.39
CA HIS A 191 -0.49 11.37 1.50
C HIS A 191 -0.71 10.62 2.82
N ALA A 192 -0.13 11.16 3.89
CA ALA A 192 -0.17 10.60 5.23
C ALA A 192 -0.47 11.72 6.25
N ASN A 193 -0.79 11.35 7.48
CA ASN A 193 -0.84 12.31 8.57
C ASN A 193 0.59 12.59 9.03
N TRP A 194 0.96 13.86 9.11
CA TRP A 194 2.22 14.34 9.67
C TRP A 194 1.91 15.04 10.98
N ILE A 195 2.39 14.48 12.10
CA ILE A 195 2.11 14.98 13.46
C ILE A 195 3.42 15.36 14.13
N PHE A 196 3.49 16.56 14.71
CA PHE A 196 4.65 17.10 15.41
C PHE A 196 4.28 17.42 16.87
N THR A 197 5.12 17.02 17.83
CA THR A 197 4.85 17.22 19.26
C THR A 197 5.05 18.65 19.73
N ASP A 198 5.88 19.42 19.01
CA ASP A 198 6.28 20.76 19.42
C ASP A 198 6.32 21.73 18.22
N GLN A 199 6.08 23.01 18.49
CA GLN A 199 6.35 24.08 17.51
C GLN A 199 7.86 24.25 17.32
N GLY A 200 8.28 24.67 16.13
CA GLY A 200 9.68 24.88 15.76
C GLY A 200 9.98 24.51 14.32
N THR A 201 11.25 24.55 13.95
CA THR A 201 11.73 24.11 12.63
C THR A 201 12.29 22.70 12.73
N TYR A 202 11.78 21.81 11.89
CA TYR A 202 12.24 20.43 11.75
C TYR A 202 12.87 20.27 10.37
N ASP A 203 14.10 19.77 10.34
CA ASP A 203 14.75 19.30 9.12
C ASP A 203 14.73 17.78 9.17
N ILE A 204 14.00 17.14 8.25
CA ILE A 204 13.84 15.69 8.21
C ILE A 204 14.59 15.16 7.00
N ASP A 205 15.55 14.27 7.25
CA ASP A 205 16.41 13.71 6.21
C ASP A 205 15.84 12.38 5.73
N PHE A 206 15.54 12.30 4.44
CA PHE A 206 15.07 11.10 3.78
C PHE A 206 16.11 10.58 2.79
N THR A 207 16.41 9.29 2.86
CA THR A 207 17.19 8.60 1.83
C THR A 207 16.23 7.78 0.97
N VAL A 208 16.26 7.99 -0.34
CA VAL A 208 15.51 7.16 -1.30
C VAL A 208 16.47 6.18 -1.94
N HIS A 209 16.04 4.93 -2.05
CA HIS A 209 16.81 3.84 -2.64
C HIS A 209 16.02 3.18 -3.77
N VAL A 210 16.67 2.94 -4.90
CA VAL A 210 16.09 2.23 -6.05
C VAL A 210 17.10 1.28 -6.68
N THR A 211 16.60 0.24 -7.35
CA THR A 211 17.42 -0.60 -8.22
C THR A 211 16.95 -0.42 -9.66
N LEU A 212 17.81 0.04 -10.56
CA LEU A 212 17.47 0.14 -11.98
C LEU A 212 17.24 -1.26 -12.59
N ALA A 213 16.51 -1.34 -13.70
CA ALA A 213 16.23 -2.60 -14.40
C ALA A 213 17.51 -3.37 -14.83
N ASN A 214 18.64 -2.67 -14.97
CA ASN A 214 19.95 -3.27 -15.26
C ASN A 214 20.69 -3.78 -14.00
N GLY A 215 20.10 -3.66 -12.81
CA GLY A 215 20.66 -4.07 -11.53
C GLY A 215 21.53 -3.04 -10.81
N LYS A 216 21.76 -1.83 -11.37
CA LYS A 216 22.49 -0.75 -10.68
C LYS A 216 21.63 -0.23 -9.53
N ALA A 217 22.11 -0.35 -8.29
CA ALA A 217 21.53 0.32 -7.14
C ALA A 217 21.88 1.81 -7.16
N LEU A 218 20.89 2.65 -6.87
CA LEU A 218 21.03 4.10 -6.70
C LEU A 218 20.43 4.50 -5.37
N GLU A 219 21.02 5.51 -4.75
CA GLU A 219 20.47 6.18 -3.58
C GLU A 219 20.75 7.68 -3.66
N ASP A 220 19.87 8.45 -3.04
CA ASP A 220 20.04 9.88 -2.86
C ASP A 220 19.42 10.29 -1.51
N THR A 221 19.89 11.38 -0.92
CA THR A 221 19.39 11.89 0.37
C THR A 221 19.08 13.37 0.27
N ALA A 222 17.88 13.75 0.73
CA ALA A 222 17.45 15.14 0.78
C ALA A 222 16.80 15.49 2.12
N THR A 223 16.86 16.77 2.47
CA THR A 223 16.27 17.33 3.68
C THR A 223 14.96 18.04 3.35
N VAL A 224 13.87 17.62 3.98
CA VAL A 224 12.58 18.32 3.92
C VAL A 224 12.42 19.17 5.17
N ARG A 225 12.28 20.49 4.99
CA ARG A 225 12.08 21.44 6.10
C ARG A 225 10.60 21.65 6.39
N PHE A 226 10.21 21.38 7.63
CA PHE A 226 8.93 21.78 8.21
C PHE A 226 9.11 22.94 9.18
N ILE A 227 8.17 23.89 9.15
CA ILE A 227 8.01 24.93 10.16
C ILE A 227 6.65 24.73 10.81
N VAL A 228 6.65 24.46 12.11
CA VAL A 228 5.45 24.19 12.90
C VAL A 228 5.21 25.37 13.83
N GLY A 229 4.04 25.98 13.76
CA GLY A 229 3.70 27.18 14.52
C GLY A 229 4.15 28.48 13.82
N PRO A 230 4.59 29.51 14.57
CA PRO A 230 5.03 30.77 13.99
C PRO A 230 6.23 30.61 13.06
N VAL A 231 6.22 31.28 11.90
CA VAL A 231 7.41 31.40 11.06
C VAL A 231 8.41 32.31 11.76
N PRO A 232 9.62 31.82 12.10
CA PRO A 232 10.55 32.59 12.89
C PRO A 232 11.14 33.75 12.08
N ALA A 233 11.23 34.92 12.71
CA ALA A 233 11.84 36.12 12.09
C ALA A 233 13.37 35.99 11.93
N GLU A 234 13.99 35.10 12.73
CA GLU A 234 15.39 34.70 12.63
C GLU A 234 15.47 33.18 12.71
N GLN A 235 16.17 32.55 11.76
CA GLN A 235 16.27 31.08 11.68
C GLN A 235 17.58 30.62 12.33
N ASN A 236 17.48 29.97 13.49
CA ASN A 236 18.60 29.22 14.04
C ASN A 236 18.78 27.93 13.23
N ALA A 237 20.04 27.50 13.05
CA ALA A 237 20.33 26.22 12.43
C ALA A 237 19.75 25.08 13.28
N PRO A 238 18.92 24.19 12.69
CA PRO A 238 18.44 23.00 13.39
C PRO A 238 19.60 22.14 13.87
N THR A 239 19.45 21.59 15.07
CA THR A 239 20.44 20.72 15.70
C THR A 239 20.03 19.26 15.59
N PRO A 240 20.93 18.33 15.21
CA PRO A 240 20.60 16.91 15.13
C PRO A 240 20.02 16.38 16.44
N GLN A 241 18.86 15.75 16.37
CA GLN A 241 18.20 15.20 17.54
C GLN A 241 18.69 13.78 17.81
N LYS A 242 18.93 13.48 19.09
CA LYS A 242 19.21 12.10 19.51
C LYS A 242 17.93 11.31 19.51
N VAL A 243 17.74 10.56 18.44
CA VAL A 243 16.65 9.62 18.29
C VAL A 243 16.88 8.44 19.24
N LYS A 244 16.12 8.37 20.34
CA LYS A 244 16.21 7.25 21.28
C LYS A 244 15.46 6.07 20.69
N HIS A 245 16.17 4.99 20.39
CA HIS A 245 15.52 3.72 20.11
C HIS A 245 14.87 3.21 21.40
N TYR A 246 13.55 3.34 21.47
CA TYR A 246 12.70 2.81 22.53
C TYR A 246 12.93 3.39 23.94
N SER A 247 11.94 3.14 24.81
CA SER A 247 11.85 3.66 26.18
C SER A 247 13.18 3.56 26.94
N LYS A 248 13.48 4.61 27.72
CA LYS A 248 14.63 4.70 28.65
C LYS A 248 14.73 3.54 29.66
N ASP A 249 13.70 2.68 29.75
CA ASP A 249 13.58 1.54 30.67
C ASP A 249 13.57 0.16 29.95
N ALA A 250 13.87 0.09 28.64
CA ALA A 250 13.78 -1.15 27.85
C ALA A 250 15.02 -2.07 28.02
N ASP A 251 15.13 -2.79 29.15
CA ASP A 251 16.17 -3.81 29.39
C ASP A 251 15.94 -5.13 28.62
N GLY A 252 14.95 -5.19 27.72
CA GLY A 252 14.48 -6.43 27.09
C GLY A 252 14.52 -6.43 25.56
N LEU A 253 14.43 -7.62 24.97
CA LEU A 253 14.24 -7.79 23.53
C LEU A 253 12.80 -7.48 23.16
N LEU A 254 12.59 -6.42 22.38
CA LEU A 254 11.28 -5.98 21.93
C LEU A 254 10.99 -6.53 20.53
N LEU A 255 9.74 -6.95 20.31
CA LEU A 255 9.25 -7.27 18.98
C LEU A 255 8.29 -6.18 18.50
N THR A 256 8.50 -5.71 17.28
CA THR A 256 7.64 -4.72 16.62
C THR A 256 7.20 -5.28 15.28
N PRO A 257 5.93 -5.70 15.16
CA PRO A 257 5.32 -5.95 13.85
C PRO A 257 5.31 -4.66 13.01
N ASP A 258 5.56 -4.78 11.71
CA ASP A 258 5.53 -3.66 10.76
C ASP A 258 4.11 -3.19 10.40
N LYS A 259 3.08 -3.91 10.87
CA LYS A 259 1.68 -3.49 10.80
C LYS A 259 1.10 -3.36 12.20
N VAL A 260 0.22 -2.37 12.37
CA VAL A 260 -0.42 -2.08 13.66
C VAL A 260 -1.09 -3.33 14.23
N ASP A 261 -0.81 -3.62 15.50
CA ASP A 261 -1.23 -4.82 16.23
C ASP A 261 -0.91 -6.18 15.56
N GLY A 262 0.00 -6.20 14.59
CA GLY A 262 0.30 -7.41 13.82
C GLY A 262 -0.88 -7.89 12.98
N GLU A 263 -1.73 -6.97 12.50
CA GLU A 263 -2.86 -7.26 11.62
C GLU A 263 -2.45 -7.17 10.15
N TYR A 264 -2.55 -8.30 9.46
CA TYR A 264 -2.12 -8.46 8.07
C TYR A 264 -3.26 -8.97 7.19
N PHE A 265 -3.23 -8.57 5.93
CA PHE A 265 -4.07 -9.13 4.89
C PHE A 265 -3.29 -10.10 4.01
N VAL A 266 -3.97 -11.13 3.50
CA VAL A 266 -3.43 -12.02 2.46
C VAL A 266 -2.90 -11.17 1.29
N GLY A 267 -1.68 -11.49 0.82
CA GLY A 267 -0.97 -10.72 -0.20
C GLY A 267 0.20 -9.90 0.35
N GLN A 268 0.08 -9.43 1.59
CA GLN A 268 1.13 -8.63 2.23
C GLN A 268 2.34 -9.50 2.61
N THR A 269 3.26 -8.95 3.38
CA THR A 269 4.34 -9.69 4.02
C THR A 269 4.29 -9.39 5.52
N ILE A 270 4.40 -10.43 6.34
CA ILE A 270 4.52 -10.28 7.79
C ILE A 270 5.98 -9.99 8.08
N ASN A 271 6.31 -8.81 8.60
CA ASN A 271 7.63 -8.53 9.16
C ASN A 271 7.50 -8.22 10.65
N VAL A 272 8.27 -8.95 11.48
CA VAL A 272 8.38 -8.65 12.91
C VAL A 272 9.84 -8.38 13.22
N THR A 273 10.15 -7.15 13.57
CA THR A 273 11.52 -6.71 13.87
C THR A 273 11.81 -6.87 15.36
N ALA A 274 12.93 -7.49 15.68
CA ALA A 274 13.45 -7.66 17.02
C ALA A 274 14.52 -6.60 17.29
N ALA A 275 14.29 -5.75 18.30
CA ALA A 275 15.19 -4.67 18.67
C ALA A 275 15.69 -4.84 20.11
N SER A 276 16.98 -4.60 20.33
CA SER A 276 17.61 -4.63 21.65
C SER A 276 18.82 -3.70 21.69
N GLY A 277 19.00 -2.98 22.80
CA GLY A 277 20.22 -2.21 23.05
C GLY A 277 21.48 -3.07 23.23
N MET A 278 21.35 -4.40 23.32
CA MET A 278 22.49 -5.32 23.33
C MET A 278 22.86 -5.86 21.95
N ALA A 279 22.09 -5.52 20.91
CA ALA A 279 22.35 -5.97 19.54
C ALA A 279 23.53 -5.19 18.94
N ASP A 280 24.34 -5.89 18.16
CA ASP A 280 25.43 -5.39 17.33
C ASP A 280 25.41 -6.13 15.98
N GLU A 281 26.33 -5.80 15.07
CA GLU A 281 26.37 -6.35 13.70
C GLU A 281 26.55 -7.88 13.67
N ASP A 282 27.15 -8.48 14.70
CA ASP A 282 27.38 -9.92 14.81
C ASP A 282 26.22 -10.67 15.51
N THR A 283 25.21 -9.92 15.96
CA THR A 283 24.10 -10.48 16.73
C THR A 283 23.22 -11.37 15.85
N ARG A 284 22.90 -12.55 16.37
CA ARG A 284 22.02 -13.52 15.72
C ARG A 284 20.78 -13.76 16.53
N TYR A 285 19.72 -14.19 15.85
CA TYR A 285 18.43 -14.43 16.47
C TYR A 285 18.01 -15.87 16.29
N ARG A 286 17.09 -16.30 17.13
CA ARG A 286 16.33 -17.54 16.95
C ARG A 286 14.87 -17.23 17.10
N TRP A 287 14.09 -17.56 16.08
CA TRP A 287 12.66 -17.31 16.05
C TRP A 287 11.86 -18.56 16.34
N PHE A 288 10.72 -18.36 16.97
CA PHE A 288 9.82 -19.41 17.37
C PHE A 288 8.39 -19.03 17.03
N LEU A 289 7.70 -19.92 16.33
CA LEU A 289 6.30 -19.79 15.93
C LEU A 289 5.46 -20.83 16.67
N LYS A 290 4.25 -20.42 17.07
CA LYS A 290 3.21 -21.32 17.52
C LYS A 290 1.92 -20.97 16.81
N LYS A 291 1.44 -21.83 15.92
CA LYS A 291 0.14 -21.64 15.25
C LYS A 291 -1.01 -21.89 16.22
N LYS A 292 -2.17 -21.31 15.90
CA LYS A 292 -3.40 -21.52 16.67
C LYS A 292 -3.73 -23.01 16.75
N GLY A 293 -3.99 -23.52 17.96
CA GLY A 293 -4.28 -24.93 18.22
C GLY A 293 -3.05 -25.82 18.44
N GLU A 294 -1.83 -25.36 18.14
CA GLU A 294 -0.62 -26.11 18.48
C GLU A 294 -0.36 -26.09 20.00
N ARG A 295 0.36 -27.09 20.50
CA ARG A 295 0.63 -27.22 21.95
C ARG A 295 1.85 -26.39 22.37
N ALA A 296 2.90 -26.38 21.56
CA ALA A 296 4.18 -25.77 21.87
C ALA A 296 4.68 -24.91 20.70
N PHE A 297 5.60 -24.00 21.00
CA PHE A 297 6.34 -23.28 19.99
C PHE A 297 7.33 -24.21 19.29
N ALA A 298 7.44 -24.08 17.98
CA ALA A 298 8.50 -24.68 17.17
C ALA A 298 9.50 -23.59 16.77
N GLN A 299 10.78 -23.95 16.74
CA GLN A 299 11.80 -23.06 16.16
C GLN A 299 11.59 -23.01 14.64
N ASP A 300 11.68 -21.81 14.08
CA ASP A 300 11.87 -21.64 12.64
C ASP A 300 13.38 -21.49 12.36
N PRO A 301 14.05 -22.52 11.80
CA PRO A 301 15.49 -22.48 11.57
C PRO A 301 15.89 -21.61 10.38
N GLU A 302 14.95 -21.23 9.51
CA GLU A 302 15.22 -20.39 8.34
C GLU A 302 15.26 -18.89 8.71
N GLN A 303 14.86 -18.57 9.94
CA GLN A 303 14.76 -17.22 10.47
C GLN A 303 15.82 -17.01 11.56
N ASP A 304 16.88 -16.28 11.23
CA ASP A 304 18.03 -16.08 12.13
C ASP A 304 18.58 -14.64 12.18
N THR A 305 17.88 -13.71 11.52
CA THR A 305 18.18 -12.28 11.48
C THR A 305 17.29 -11.52 12.47
N ALA A 306 17.50 -10.20 12.58
CA ALA A 306 16.70 -9.33 13.43
C ALA A 306 15.23 -9.23 12.99
N THR A 307 14.88 -9.66 11.77
CA THR A 307 13.52 -9.57 11.25
C THR A 307 13.00 -10.95 10.92
N TYR A 308 11.87 -11.32 11.51
CA TYR A 308 11.11 -12.50 11.11
C TYR A 308 10.20 -12.14 9.94
N THR A 309 10.34 -12.85 8.83
CA THR A 309 9.58 -12.59 7.61
C THR A 309 8.85 -13.84 7.12
N THR A 310 7.53 -13.73 6.91
CA THR A 310 6.72 -14.82 6.32
C THR A 310 5.55 -14.28 5.51
N LYS A 311 4.95 -15.12 4.67
CA LYS A 311 3.70 -14.79 3.98
C LYS A 311 2.50 -14.84 4.94
N PRO A 312 1.52 -13.92 4.80
CA PRO A 312 0.30 -13.88 5.61
C PRO A 312 -0.71 -14.89 5.07
N ASP A 313 -0.60 -16.15 5.50
CA ASP A 313 -1.61 -17.18 5.25
C ASP A 313 -2.67 -17.17 6.36
N ARG A 314 -3.94 -17.45 6.05
CA ARG A 314 -5.00 -17.50 7.07
C ARG A 314 -4.76 -18.57 8.14
N ALA A 315 -3.91 -19.57 7.84
CA ALA A 315 -3.44 -20.55 8.81
C ALA A 315 -2.57 -19.95 9.94
N LEU A 316 -2.06 -18.73 9.76
CA LEU A 316 -1.29 -17.98 10.76
C LEU A 316 -2.18 -17.07 11.62
N ASP A 317 -3.49 -16.96 11.36
CA ASP A 317 -4.36 -16.12 12.19
C ASP A 317 -4.38 -16.57 13.65
N GLY A 318 -3.99 -15.65 14.55
CA GLY A 318 -3.82 -15.91 15.98
C GLY A 318 -2.54 -16.69 16.32
N ALA A 319 -1.61 -16.86 15.38
CA ALA A 319 -0.30 -17.43 15.67
C ALA A 319 0.52 -16.49 16.54
N ARG A 320 1.39 -17.06 17.37
CA ARG A 320 2.26 -16.30 18.27
C ARG A 320 3.71 -16.48 17.88
N VAL A 321 4.47 -15.40 17.89
CA VAL A 321 5.88 -15.37 17.52
C VAL A 321 6.69 -14.77 18.66
N TYR A 322 7.84 -15.38 18.99
CA TYR A 322 8.83 -14.75 19.87
C TYR A 322 10.25 -14.95 19.34
N ALA A 323 11.18 -14.11 19.79
CA ALA A 323 12.59 -14.21 19.41
C ALA A 323 13.50 -14.40 20.63
N GLN A 324 14.67 -14.97 20.38
CA GLN A 324 15.81 -14.96 21.30
C GLN A 324 16.99 -14.27 20.64
N LEU A 325 17.62 -13.33 21.35
CA LEU A 325 18.89 -12.74 20.94
C LEU A 325 20.03 -13.64 21.40
N LEU A 326 20.94 -13.99 20.50
CA LEU A 326 22.04 -14.92 20.75
C LEU A 326 23.39 -14.19 20.82
N ARG A 327 24.21 -14.54 21.82
CA ARG A 327 25.67 -14.26 21.82
C ARG A 327 26.43 -15.57 22.06
N GLY A 328 27.42 -15.86 21.21
CA GLY A 328 28.18 -17.12 21.27
C GLY A 328 27.28 -18.37 21.21
N GLY A 329 26.18 -18.29 20.45
CA GLY A 329 25.18 -19.36 20.31
C GLY A 329 24.22 -19.56 21.49
N LYS A 330 24.35 -18.77 22.57
CA LYS A 330 23.47 -18.82 23.75
C LYS A 330 22.49 -17.66 23.76
N ALA A 331 21.25 -17.93 24.14
CA ALA A 331 20.25 -16.88 24.33
C ALA A 331 20.64 -15.99 25.51
N VAL A 332 20.80 -14.69 25.25
CA VAL A 332 21.08 -13.66 26.27
C VAL A 332 19.87 -12.79 26.58
N GLN A 333 18.90 -12.73 25.66
CA GLN A 333 17.58 -12.16 25.89
C GLN A 333 16.51 -13.01 25.20
N THR A 334 15.28 -12.94 25.69
CA THR A 334 14.10 -13.55 25.08
C THR A 334 12.96 -12.55 25.15
N SER A 335 12.28 -12.35 24.02
CA SER A 335 11.16 -11.41 23.96
C SER A 335 9.90 -11.98 24.60
N LYS A 336 8.96 -11.10 24.95
CA LYS A 336 7.56 -11.54 25.08
C LYS A 336 7.04 -11.96 23.69
N PRO A 337 6.15 -12.96 23.59
CA PRO A 337 5.54 -13.29 22.31
C PRO A 337 4.59 -12.19 21.84
N THR A 338 4.63 -11.88 20.55
CA THR A 338 3.60 -11.10 19.86
C THR A 338 2.63 -12.03 19.14
N THR A 339 1.44 -11.54 18.82
CA THR A 339 0.44 -12.28 18.03
C THR A 339 0.39 -11.68 16.64
N VAL A 340 0.23 -12.54 15.62
CA VAL A 340 -0.10 -12.11 14.26
C VAL A 340 -1.53 -12.51 13.94
N HIS A 341 -2.22 -11.61 13.26
CA HIS A 341 -3.59 -11.78 12.82
C HIS A 341 -3.62 -11.69 11.31
N VAL A 342 -4.34 -12.61 10.66
CA VAL A 342 -4.36 -12.69 9.20
C VAL A 342 -5.79 -12.82 8.71
N GLN A 343 -6.19 -11.92 7.81
CA GLN A 343 -7.48 -11.96 7.16
C GLN A 343 -7.33 -11.85 5.64
N ALA A 344 -8.32 -12.34 4.90
CA ALA A 344 -8.46 -12.00 3.49
C ALA A 344 -9.48 -10.85 3.37
N LEU A 345 -9.25 -9.94 2.44
CA LEU A 345 -10.28 -8.97 2.08
C LEU A 345 -11.41 -9.66 1.34
N GLU A 346 -12.63 -9.15 1.53
CA GLU A 346 -13.75 -9.53 0.68
C GLU A 346 -13.48 -9.01 -0.74
N PRO A 347 -13.61 -9.85 -1.78
CA PRO A 347 -13.32 -9.43 -3.13
C PRO A 347 -14.21 -8.26 -3.58
N THR A 348 -13.57 -7.19 -4.07
CA THR A 348 -14.27 -6.02 -4.63
C THR A 348 -14.69 -6.25 -6.08
N THR A 349 -14.03 -7.17 -6.78
CA THR A 349 -14.28 -7.53 -8.18
C THR A 349 -14.07 -9.03 -8.43
N ARG A 350 -14.51 -9.52 -9.59
CA ARG A 350 -14.08 -10.82 -10.14
C ARG A 350 -12.96 -10.58 -11.14
N LEU A 351 -11.88 -11.34 -11.02
CA LEU A 351 -10.77 -11.30 -11.96
C LEU A 351 -10.82 -12.51 -12.90
N GLY A 352 -10.91 -12.25 -14.20
CA GLY A 352 -10.76 -13.23 -15.27
C GLY A 352 -9.38 -13.11 -15.93
N VAL A 353 -8.95 -14.19 -16.59
CA VAL A 353 -7.77 -14.19 -17.46
C VAL A 353 -8.15 -14.81 -18.80
N LYS A 354 -7.75 -14.17 -19.89
CA LYS A 354 -7.85 -14.69 -21.25
C LYS A 354 -6.46 -14.95 -21.80
N SER A 355 -6.22 -16.16 -22.29
CA SER A 355 -5.05 -16.44 -23.12
C SER A 355 -5.32 -16.07 -24.57
N ASP A 356 -4.27 -15.69 -25.30
CA ASP A 356 -4.37 -15.44 -26.75
C ASP A 356 -4.57 -16.74 -27.55
N ARG A 357 -4.08 -17.88 -27.03
CA ARG A 357 -4.19 -19.20 -27.67
C ARG A 357 -4.50 -20.31 -26.67
N GLY A 358 -4.97 -21.45 -27.19
CA GLY A 358 -5.22 -22.67 -26.41
C GLY A 358 -4.01 -23.62 -26.32
N THR A 359 -3.12 -23.59 -27.31
CA THR A 359 -1.91 -24.43 -27.38
C THR A 359 -0.76 -23.58 -27.91
N TYR A 360 0.45 -23.86 -27.43
CA TYR A 360 1.69 -23.16 -27.81
C TYR A 360 2.76 -24.14 -28.27
N GLU A 361 3.70 -23.65 -29.08
CA GLU A 361 4.95 -24.32 -29.38
C GLU A 361 6.10 -23.74 -28.57
N VAL A 362 7.16 -24.53 -28.36
CA VAL A 362 8.37 -24.03 -27.68
C VAL A 362 8.98 -22.88 -28.48
N GLY A 363 9.23 -21.75 -27.81
CA GLY A 363 9.71 -20.53 -28.44
C GLY A 363 8.62 -19.52 -28.78
N ASP A 364 7.33 -19.87 -28.64
CA ASP A 364 6.24 -18.89 -28.64
C ASP A 364 6.35 -17.94 -27.44
N THR A 365 5.65 -16.81 -27.52
CA THR A 365 5.35 -15.95 -26.36
C THR A 365 3.85 -16.00 -26.11
N ALA A 366 3.45 -16.60 -24.99
CA ALA A 366 2.06 -16.61 -24.55
C ALA A 366 1.66 -15.22 -24.04
N ARG A 367 0.45 -14.76 -24.39
CA ARG A 367 -0.09 -13.48 -23.95
C ARG A 367 -1.34 -13.71 -23.13
N PHE A 368 -1.37 -13.13 -21.93
CA PHE A 368 -2.48 -13.21 -21.02
C PHE A 368 -3.00 -11.81 -20.71
N VAL A 369 -4.31 -11.63 -20.79
CA VAL A 369 -4.99 -10.37 -20.48
C VAL A 369 -5.91 -10.61 -19.30
N SER A 370 -5.78 -9.81 -18.25
CA SER A 370 -6.69 -9.85 -17.12
C SER A 370 -7.93 -8.97 -17.34
N GLU A 371 -9.06 -9.38 -16.79
CA GLU A 371 -10.32 -8.65 -16.92
C GLU A 371 -11.04 -8.57 -15.58
N GLN A 372 -11.34 -7.36 -15.12
CA GLN A 372 -12.13 -7.12 -13.91
C GLN A 372 -13.64 -7.11 -14.23
N SER A 373 -14.46 -7.61 -13.30
CA SER A 373 -15.92 -7.55 -13.40
C SER A 373 -16.57 -7.43 -12.01
N PRO A 374 -17.09 -6.25 -11.62
CA PRO A 374 -17.01 -4.97 -12.34
C PRO A 374 -15.58 -4.40 -12.40
N GLU A 375 -15.32 -3.47 -13.32
CA GLU A 375 -14.07 -2.71 -13.34
C GLU A 375 -13.95 -1.81 -12.09
N THR A 376 -12.74 -1.70 -11.56
CA THR A 376 -12.40 -0.87 -10.39
C THR A 376 -11.26 0.09 -10.75
N ASP A 377 -10.98 1.03 -9.87
CA ASP A 377 -9.84 1.95 -10.03
C ASP A 377 -8.50 1.31 -9.61
N ASP A 378 -8.51 0.06 -9.11
CA ASP A 378 -7.30 -0.65 -8.71
C ASP A 378 -6.58 -1.23 -9.95
N GLU A 379 -5.30 -0.86 -10.11
CA GLU A 379 -4.46 -1.27 -11.26
C GLU A 379 -3.16 -2.00 -10.84
N HIS A 380 -3.09 -2.47 -9.59
CA HIS A 380 -1.90 -3.17 -9.07
C HIS A 380 -2.02 -4.68 -9.27
N TYR A 381 -1.36 -5.21 -10.31
CA TYR A 381 -1.45 -6.63 -10.68
C TYR A 381 -0.17 -7.38 -10.41
N HIS A 382 -0.24 -8.62 -9.94
CA HIS A 382 0.89 -9.54 -10.02
C HIS A 382 0.44 -10.85 -10.68
N TRP A 383 1.29 -11.43 -11.51
CA TRP A 383 1.05 -12.72 -12.14
C TRP A 383 1.88 -13.80 -11.47
N TYR A 384 1.29 -14.98 -11.32
CA TYR A 384 1.94 -16.10 -10.66
C TYR A 384 1.83 -17.37 -11.49
N LEU A 385 2.90 -18.15 -11.47
CA LEU A 385 3.05 -19.40 -12.22
C LEU A 385 3.32 -20.55 -11.25
N LYS A 386 2.66 -21.68 -11.47
CA LYS A 386 2.91 -22.95 -10.77
C LYS A 386 3.18 -24.01 -11.82
N ARG A 387 4.40 -24.53 -11.90
CA ARG A 387 4.72 -25.64 -12.80
C ARG A 387 3.99 -26.91 -12.35
N ARG A 388 3.93 -27.88 -13.25
CA ARG A 388 3.30 -29.17 -12.97
C ARG A 388 4.02 -29.84 -11.80
N GLY A 389 3.26 -30.20 -10.76
CA GLY A 389 3.79 -30.88 -9.57
C GLY A 389 4.43 -29.98 -8.51
N GLU A 390 4.59 -28.68 -8.77
CA GLU A 390 4.94 -27.71 -7.72
C GLU A 390 3.77 -27.51 -6.76
N SER A 391 4.07 -27.31 -5.48
CA SER A 391 3.06 -27.15 -4.45
C SER A 391 2.54 -25.71 -4.29
N ALA A 392 3.18 -24.72 -4.91
CA ALA A 392 2.88 -23.31 -4.70
C ALA A 392 2.98 -22.51 -6.00
N TYR A 393 2.16 -21.47 -6.11
CA TYR A 393 2.33 -20.46 -7.15
C TYR A 393 3.48 -19.51 -6.79
N GLU A 394 4.40 -19.30 -7.72
CA GLU A 394 5.50 -18.35 -7.58
C GLU A 394 5.23 -17.10 -8.41
N TRP A 395 5.62 -15.94 -7.88
CA TRP A 395 5.46 -14.68 -8.60
C TRP A 395 6.33 -14.69 -9.86
N ILE A 396 5.75 -14.34 -11.00
CA ILE A 396 6.52 -14.06 -12.21
C ILE A 396 7.21 -12.73 -11.96
N GLU A 397 8.53 -12.75 -11.83
CA GLU A 397 9.33 -11.58 -11.50
C GLU A 397 8.97 -10.39 -12.38
N GLU A 398 8.81 -9.23 -11.76
CA GLU A 398 8.42 -7.96 -12.40
C GLU A 398 7.05 -7.92 -13.09
N SER A 399 6.20 -8.94 -12.91
CA SER A 399 4.81 -8.87 -13.37
C SER A 399 4.01 -7.87 -12.54
N ARG A 400 3.74 -6.70 -13.13
CA ARG A 400 3.05 -5.58 -12.49
C ARG A 400 1.83 -5.04 -13.24
N LEU A 401 1.65 -5.49 -14.49
CA LEU A 401 0.65 -4.96 -15.41
C LEU A 401 -0.57 -5.87 -15.51
N ALA A 402 -1.68 -5.30 -15.98
CA ALA A 402 -2.90 -6.03 -16.27
C ALA A 402 -2.71 -7.13 -17.34
N ASP A 403 -1.69 -6.99 -18.18
CA ASP A 403 -1.31 -7.96 -19.21
C ASP A 403 0.02 -8.62 -18.85
N GLN A 404 0.17 -9.89 -19.21
CA GLN A 404 1.40 -10.65 -19.01
C GLN A 404 1.83 -11.36 -20.29
N GLU A 405 3.11 -11.18 -20.64
CA GLU A 405 3.80 -11.98 -21.64
C GLU A 405 4.67 -13.04 -20.96
N LEU A 406 4.62 -14.28 -21.45
CA LEU A 406 5.42 -15.38 -20.91
C LEU A 406 6.11 -16.14 -22.06
N PRO A 407 7.45 -16.15 -22.14
CA PRO A 407 8.18 -16.99 -23.08
C PRO A 407 7.87 -18.47 -22.83
N VAL A 408 7.46 -19.18 -23.87
CA VAL A 408 7.04 -20.58 -23.77
C VAL A 408 8.23 -21.52 -23.88
N THR A 409 8.48 -22.26 -22.80
CA THR A 409 9.47 -23.34 -22.73
C THR A 409 8.79 -24.70 -22.51
N ALA A 410 9.49 -25.79 -22.81
CA ALA A 410 8.92 -27.14 -22.74
C ALA A 410 8.46 -27.55 -21.33
N ASP A 411 9.12 -27.04 -20.29
CA ASP A 411 8.75 -27.27 -18.88
C ASP A 411 7.45 -26.57 -18.45
N LEU A 412 6.89 -25.70 -19.29
CA LEU A 412 5.60 -25.04 -19.04
C LEU A 412 4.39 -25.87 -19.46
N ASP A 413 4.57 -27.05 -20.07
CA ASP A 413 3.43 -27.92 -20.38
C ASP A 413 2.68 -28.30 -19.10
N GLY A 414 1.39 -28.00 -19.04
CA GLY A 414 0.54 -28.18 -17.86
C GLY A 414 0.86 -27.27 -16.67
N ALA A 415 1.70 -26.25 -16.84
CA ALA A 415 1.86 -25.21 -15.82
C ALA A 415 0.55 -24.40 -15.70
N GLN A 416 0.28 -23.87 -14.51
CA GLN A 416 -0.90 -23.06 -14.21
C GLN A 416 -0.48 -21.62 -13.96
N ILE A 417 -1.15 -20.67 -14.60
CA ILE A 417 -0.96 -19.24 -14.40
C ILE A 417 -2.22 -18.61 -13.80
N VAL A 418 -2.02 -17.69 -12.84
CA VAL A 418 -3.08 -16.87 -12.23
C VAL A 418 -2.66 -15.40 -12.20
N ALA A 419 -3.64 -14.51 -12.31
CA ALA A 419 -3.46 -13.09 -12.01
C ALA A 419 -4.02 -12.79 -10.61
N ARG A 420 -3.40 -11.85 -9.89
CA ARG A 420 -3.92 -11.29 -8.65
C ARG A 420 -3.96 -9.77 -8.77
N LEU A 421 -5.06 -9.18 -8.28
CA LEU A 421 -5.24 -7.74 -8.13
C LEU A 421 -5.04 -7.38 -6.66
N PHE A 422 -4.33 -6.29 -6.40
CA PHE A 422 -4.01 -5.79 -5.06
C PHE A 422 -4.50 -4.36 -4.88
N ASN A 423 -4.70 -3.96 -3.62
CA ASN A 423 -4.82 -2.55 -3.28
C ASN A 423 -3.41 -1.92 -3.11
N ALA A 424 -3.37 -0.63 -2.77
CA ALA A 424 -2.12 0.10 -2.52
C ALA A 424 -1.27 -0.50 -1.37
N ASP A 425 -1.91 -1.10 -0.35
CA ASP A 425 -1.25 -1.75 0.78
C ASP A 425 -0.80 -3.19 0.51
N HIS A 426 -0.88 -3.65 -0.74
CA HIS A 426 -0.55 -5.01 -1.17
C HIS A 426 -1.43 -6.11 -0.54
N ALA A 427 -2.65 -5.78 -0.15
CA ALA A 427 -3.68 -6.76 0.18
C ALA A 427 -4.38 -7.23 -1.10
N VAL A 428 -4.65 -8.54 -1.20
CA VAL A 428 -5.29 -9.12 -2.38
C VAL A 428 -6.78 -8.77 -2.41
N LEU A 429 -7.21 -8.21 -3.54
CA LEU A 429 -8.60 -7.87 -3.85
C LEU A 429 -9.29 -8.95 -4.70
N ALA A 430 -8.55 -9.62 -5.57
CA ALA A 430 -9.06 -10.73 -6.37
C ALA A 430 -7.93 -11.63 -6.87
N GLU A 431 -8.21 -12.91 -7.08
CA GLU A 431 -7.36 -13.86 -7.80
C GLU A 431 -8.19 -14.50 -8.91
N SER A 432 -7.59 -14.67 -10.09
CA SER A 432 -8.26 -15.33 -11.21
C SER A 432 -8.36 -16.84 -11.03
N ALA A 433 -9.28 -17.47 -11.76
CA ALA A 433 -9.16 -18.92 -11.97
C ALA A 433 -7.84 -19.23 -12.71
N PRO A 434 -7.22 -20.40 -12.46
CA PRO A 434 -5.99 -20.78 -13.13
C PRO A 434 -6.23 -21.10 -14.60
N VAL A 435 -5.33 -20.62 -15.46
CA VAL A 435 -5.23 -21.04 -16.86
C VAL A 435 -4.12 -22.07 -16.95
N THR A 436 -4.41 -23.26 -17.49
CA THR A 436 -3.41 -24.32 -17.69
C THR A 436 -2.81 -24.18 -19.10
N LEU A 437 -1.49 -24.09 -19.19
CA LEU A 437 -0.77 -24.02 -20.45
C LEU A 437 -0.68 -25.42 -21.08
N SER A 438 -0.79 -25.48 -22.41
CA SER A 438 -0.58 -26.68 -23.22
C SER A 438 0.56 -26.40 -24.20
N VAL A 439 1.68 -27.12 -24.09
CA VAL A 439 2.88 -26.90 -24.90
C VAL A 439 3.23 -28.16 -25.69
N GLY A 440 3.19 -28.10 -27.02
CA GLY A 440 3.50 -29.23 -27.92
C GLY A 440 2.69 -29.23 -29.22
N GLN A 441 3.04 -30.14 -30.14
CA GLN A 441 2.33 -30.29 -31.43
C GLN A 441 1.01 -31.05 -31.26
N GLU A 442 -0.02 -30.69 -32.05
CA GLU A 442 -1.35 -31.33 -32.09
C GLU A 442 -1.36 -32.84 -32.42
N SER A 443 -0.21 -33.49 -32.65
CA SER A 443 -0.12 -34.86 -33.13
C SER A 443 0.11 -35.91 -32.04
N GLY A 444 -0.99 -36.53 -31.59
CA GLY A 444 -1.09 -38.01 -31.53
C GLY A 444 -0.83 -38.74 -30.21
N ASP A 445 0.06 -38.28 -29.34
CA ASP A 445 0.19 -38.83 -27.98
C ASP A 445 -0.50 -37.87 -27.02
N SER A 446 -1.74 -38.18 -26.63
CA SER A 446 -2.50 -37.34 -25.69
C SER A 446 -1.70 -37.18 -24.39
N SER A 447 -1.17 -35.99 -24.13
CA SER A 447 -0.66 -35.65 -22.81
C SER A 447 -1.75 -35.97 -21.79
N ALA A 448 -1.34 -36.55 -20.66
CA ALA A 448 -2.30 -36.89 -19.61
C ALA A 448 -2.99 -35.61 -19.14
N ALA A 449 -4.32 -35.66 -19.03
CA ALA A 449 -5.14 -34.54 -18.59
C ALA A 449 -6.14 -35.02 -17.54
N VAL A 450 -6.51 -34.14 -16.62
CA VAL A 450 -7.55 -34.41 -15.63
C VAL A 450 -8.55 -33.26 -15.57
N GLU A 451 -9.81 -33.59 -15.78
CA GLU A 451 -10.93 -32.67 -15.58
C GLU A 451 -11.60 -33.00 -14.25
N VAL A 452 -11.77 -32.02 -13.37
CA VAL A 452 -12.44 -32.22 -12.08
C VAL A 452 -13.86 -31.71 -12.16
N GLN A 453 -14.81 -32.53 -11.73
CA GLN A 453 -16.22 -32.20 -11.69
C GLN A 453 -16.70 -32.17 -10.23
N GLY A 454 -17.50 -31.16 -9.88
CA GLY A 454 -18.06 -30.98 -8.55
C GLY A 454 -18.85 -29.67 -8.50
N ALA A 455 -19.69 -29.51 -7.49
CA ALA A 455 -20.36 -28.23 -7.26
C ALA A 455 -19.37 -27.19 -6.73
N ASP A 456 -19.46 -25.97 -7.25
CA ASP A 456 -18.66 -24.82 -6.81
C ASP A 456 -19.39 -23.98 -5.74
N THR A 457 -20.69 -24.17 -5.57
CA THR A 457 -21.52 -23.45 -4.61
C THR A 457 -22.09 -24.45 -3.62
N LEU A 458 -21.62 -24.35 -2.39
CA LEU A 458 -21.80 -25.34 -1.33
C LEU A 458 -22.27 -24.67 -0.02
N ARG A 459 -22.66 -25.48 0.96
CA ARG A 459 -22.99 -25.07 2.33
C ARG A 459 -22.06 -25.75 3.33
N ALA A 460 -21.60 -24.98 4.31
CA ALA A 460 -20.81 -25.53 5.41
C ALA A 460 -21.58 -26.67 6.11
N GLY A 461 -20.91 -27.80 6.31
CA GLY A 461 -21.46 -29.01 6.94
C GLY A 461 -22.19 -29.97 5.99
N GLU A 462 -22.43 -29.60 4.72
CA GLU A 462 -23.01 -30.54 3.75
C GLU A 462 -21.94 -31.52 3.23
N LYS A 463 -22.37 -32.66 2.70
CA LYS A 463 -21.48 -33.60 2.00
C LYS A 463 -21.39 -33.20 0.53
N ALA A 464 -20.17 -32.98 0.04
CA ALA A 464 -19.88 -32.73 -1.36
C ALA A 464 -19.02 -33.86 -1.94
N GLU A 465 -19.21 -34.09 -3.24
CA GLU A 465 -18.43 -35.05 -4.03
C GLU A 465 -17.69 -34.30 -5.14
N PHE A 466 -16.40 -34.60 -5.29
CA PHE A 466 -15.57 -34.14 -6.40
C PHE A 466 -15.00 -35.37 -7.13
N THR A 467 -15.15 -35.39 -8.45
CA THR A 467 -14.76 -36.53 -9.28
C THR A 467 -13.79 -36.10 -10.37
N ALA A 468 -12.65 -36.78 -10.45
CA ALA A 468 -11.58 -36.56 -11.42
C ALA A 468 -11.74 -37.50 -12.63
N LYS A 469 -11.81 -36.92 -13.82
CA LYS A 469 -11.86 -37.62 -15.11
C LYS A 469 -10.51 -37.52 -15.80
N VAL A 470 -9.75 -38.62 -15.79
CA VAL A 470 -8.41 -38.70 -16.37
C VAL A 470 -8.50 -39.16 -17.84
N LYS A 471 -7.77 -38.49 -18.72
CA LYS A 471 -7.57 -38.85 -20.13
C LYS A 471 -6.07 -38.97 -20.42
N GLY A 472 -5.69 -39.83 -21.36
CA GLY A 472 -4.30 -39.96 -21.81
C GLY A 472 -3.30 -40.56 -20.81
N ALA A 473 -3.72 -40.91 -19.59
CA ALA A 473 -2.86 -41.58 -18.62
C ALA A 473 -2.75 -43.10 -18.89
N GLY A 474 -1.59 -43.69 -18.58
CA GLY A 474 -1.40 -45.15 -18.58
C GLY A 474 -2.30 -45.87 -17.57
N LYS A 475 -2.31 -47.20 -17.55
CA LYS A 475 -3.25 -47.97 -16.68
C LYS A 475 -2.95 -47.88 -15.19
N ASP A 476 -1.70 -47.57 -14.83
CA ASP A 476 -1.19 -47.62 -13.45
C ASP A 476 -0.95 -46.19 -12.91
N TYR A 477 -1.99 -45.36 -12.87
CA TYR A 477 -1.92 -44.02 -12.29
C TYR A 477 -2.53 -43.97 -10.89
N SER A 478 -2.15 -42.96 -10.10
CA SER A 478 -2.77 -42.66 -8.81
C SER A 478 -3.23 -41.20 -8.73
N ILE A 479 -4.29 -40.94 -7.97
CA ILE A 479 -4.84 -39.59 -7.78
C ILE A 479 -4.74 -39.20 -6.30
N SER A 480 -4.20 -38.00 -6.07
CA SER A 480 -4.23 -37.31 -4.78
C SER A 480 -4.99 -35.99 -4.90
N TRP A 481 -5.69 -35.61 -3.83
CA TRP A 481 -6.47 -34.39 -3.77
C TRP A 481 -5.80 -33.33 -2.88
N TYR A 482 -5.89 -32.08 -3.30
CA TYR A 482 -5.29 -30.93 -2.65
C TYR A 482 -6.30 -29.81 -2.54
N VAL A 483 -6.14 -28.97 -1.51
CA VAL A 483 -6.92 -27.76 -1.29
C VAL A 483 -5.97 -26.60 -1.04
N ARG A 484 -6.30 -25.44 -1.58
CA ARG A 484 -5.59 -24.18 -1.36
C ARG A 484 -6.61 -23.07 -1.22
N GLN A 485 -6.38 -22.17 -0.28
CA GLN A 485 -7.13 -20.93 -0.23
C GLN A 485 -6.63 -19.96 -1.30
N ASN A 486 -7.54 -19.27 -1.99
CA ASN A 486 -7.14 -18.28 -2.98
C ASN A 486 -6.13 -17.28 -2.42
N ALA A 487 -5.17 -16.93 -3.26
CA ALA A 487 -4.04 -16.05 -2.96
C ALA A 487 -3.06 -16.48 -1.86
N GLU A 488 -3.28 -17.63 -1.21
CA GLU A 488 -2.39 -18.22 -0.19
C GLU A 488 -1.52 -19.32 -0.80
N ASN A 489 -0.47 -19.76 -0.13
CA ASN A 489 0.34 -20.92 -0.54
C ASN A 489 0.74 -21.73 0.70
N PRO A 490 1.13 -23.01 0.55
CA PRO A 490 1.01 -23.86 -0.63
C PRO A 490 -0.34 -24.59 -0.70
N PHE A 491 -0.57 -25.35 -1.77
CA PHE A 491 -1.58 -26.41 -1.79
C PHE A 491 -1.29 -27.45 -0.70
N THR A 492 -2.30 -27.75 0.10
CA THR A 492 -2.23 -28.76 1.15
C THR A 492 -2.95 -30.02 0.73
N LYS A 493 -2.29 -31.16 0.90
CA LYS A 493 -2.88 -32.47 0.61
C LYS A 493 -4.07 -32.74 1.53
N VAL A 494 -5.21 -33.09 0.96
CA VAL A 494 -6.39 -33.49 1.73
C VAL A 494 -6.15 -34.89 2.30
N ALA A 495 -6.00 -34.96 3.62
CA ALA A 495 -5.72 -36.23 4.30
C ALA A 495 -6.79 -37.29 3.98
N HIS A 496 -6.31 -38.49 3.65
CA HIS A 496 -7.12 -39.67 3.30
C HIS A 496 -7.97 -39.56 2.03
N ALA A 497 -7.89 -38.48 1.26
CA ALA A 497 -8.55 -38.37 -0.04
C ALA A 497 -7.64 -38.96 -1.15
N ARG A 498 -8.04 -40.11 -1.71
CA ARG A 498 -7.33 -40.81 -2.79
C ARG A 498 -8.32 -41.41 -3.78
N GLY A 499 -7.87 -41.60 -5.01
CA GLY A 499 -8.68 -42.19 -6.07
C GLY A 499 -9.51 -41.16 -6.83
N VAL A 500 -10.35 -41.66 -7.75
CA VAL A 500 -11.08 -40.84 -8.72
C VAL A 500 -12.15 -39.95 -8.10
N THR A 501 -12.61 -40.25 -6.88
CA THR A 501 -13.66 -39.49 -6.21
C THR A 501 -13.20 -39.12 -4.80
N MET A 502 -13.39 -37.86 -4.44
CA MET A 502 -13.24 -37.35 -3.08
C MET A 502 -14.61 -36.93 -2.54
N GLU A 503 -15.07 -37.62 -1.51
CA GLU A 503 -16.19 -37.18 -0.68
C GLU A 503 -15.70 -36.46 0.57
N ARG A 504 -16.31 -35.32 0.90
CA ARG A 504 -15.96 -34.55 2.10
C ARG A 504 -17.18 -33.83 2.67
N THR A 505 -17.25 -33.76 3.99
CA THR A 505 -18.07 -32.74 4.65
C THR A 505 -17.39 -31.38 4.46
N VAL A 506 -18.07 -30.46 3.78
CA VAL A 506 -17.53 -29.17 3.39
C VAL A 506 -17.33 -28.31 4.63
N PRO A 507 -16.09 -27.94 4.98
CA PRO A 507 -15.87 -27.13 6.15
C PRO A 507 -16.03 -25.64 5.79
N ALA A 508 -16.37 -24.81 6.77
CA ALA A 508 -16.70 -23.40 6.53
C ALA A 508 -15.52 -22.62 5.96
N GLU A 509 -14.30 -22.97 6.38
CA GLU A 509 -13.08 -22.34 5.91
C GLU A 509 -12.83 -22.57 4.42
N TRP A 510 -13.44 -23.56 3.76
CA TRP A 510 -13.27 -23.77 2.31
C TRP A 510 -13.95 -22.70 1.44
N ASN A 511 -14.59 -21.69 2.03
CA ASN A 511 -15.03 -20.53 1.27
C ASN A 511 -13.83 -19.80 0.64
N GLY A 512 -13.81 -19.68 -0.69
CA GLY A 512 -12.69 -19.14 -1.45
C GLY A 512 -11.57 -20.14 -1.73
N ALA A 513 -11.79 -21.44 -1.51
CA ALA A 513 -10.78 -22.46 -1.76
C ALA A 513 -10.83 -23.01 -3.19
N GLN A 514 -9.65 -23.36 -3.71
CA GLN A 514 -9.46 -24.16 -4.91
C GLN A 514 -9.22 -25.63 -4.53
N ILE A 515 -9.95 -26.54 -5.16
CA ILE A 515 -9.70 -27.98 -5.07
C ILE A 515 -8.98 -28.46 -6.33
N MET A 516 -7.91 -29.23 -6.14
CA MET A 516 -7.09 -29.76 -7.22
C MET A 516 -6.94 -31.27 -7.08
N ALA A 517 -7.09 -32.00 -8.19
CA ALA A 517 -6.67 -33.38 -8.34
C ALA A 517 -5.30 -33.40 -9.04
N SER A 518 -4.36 -34.17 -8.49
CA SER A 518 -3.04 -34.41 -9.09
C SER A 518 -2.91 -35.89 -9.43
N VAL A 519 -2.63 -36.17 -10.70
CA VAL A 519 -2.46 -37.51 -11.27
C VAL A 519 -0.98 -37.81 -11.34
N THR A 520 -0.59 -38.95 -10.77
CA THR A 520 0.79 -39.46 -10.81
C THR A 520 0.86 -40.77 -11.56
N ASP A 521 1.95 -41.00 -12.29
CA ASP A 521 2.21 -42.26 -12.97
C ASP A 521 2.74 -43.35 -12.01
N ALA A 522 3.12 -44.51 -12.55
CA ALA A 522 3.66 -45.63 -11.78
C ALA A 522 5.01 -45.32 -11.11
N ARG A 523 5.74 -44.29 -11.55
CA ARG A 523 7.00 -43.82 -10.97
C ARG A 523 6.77 -42.77 -9.88
N GLY A 524 5.55 -42.27 -9.75
CA GLY A 524 5.18 -41.20 -8.84
C GLY A 524 5.38 -39.80 -9.42
N GLU A 525 5.66 -39.68 -10.72
CA GLU A 525 5.80 -38.38 -11.38
C GLU A 525 4.42 -37.79 -11.66
N VAL A 526 4.25 -36.48 -11.43
CA VAL A 526 2.99 -35.77 -11.69
C VAL A 526 2.83 -35.57 -13.20
N ILE A 527 1.82 -36.22 -13.77
CA ILE A 527 1.56 -36.20 -15.22
C ILE A 527 0.38 -35.33 -15.62
N ALA A 528 -0.54 -35.01 -14.70
CA ALA A 528 -1.66 -34.12 -14.96
C ALA A 528 -2.19 -33.49 -13.67
N GLU A 529 -2.63 -32.23 -13.74
CA GLU A 529 -3.30 -31.54 -12.64
C GLU A 529 -4.52 -30.80 -13.18
N GLY A 530 -5.57 -30.73 -12.37
CA GLY A 530 -6.82 -30.07 -12.74
C GLY A 530 -7.67 -29.80 -11.50
N GLY A 531 -8.58 -28.86 -11.60
CA GLY A 531 -9.38 -28.43 -10.46
C GLY A 531 -10.76 -27.95 -10.85
N VAL A 532 -11.58 -27.67 -9.83
CA VAL A 532 -12.86 -26.96 -9.99
C VAL A 532 -12.63 -25.45 -9.85
N PRO A 533 -13.59 -24.63 -10.32
CA PRO A 533 -13.63 -23.22 -9.96
C PRO A 533 -13.61 -23.01 -8.44
N VAL A 534 -13.23 -21.80 -8.03
CA VAL A 534 -13.15 -21.40 -6.62
C VAL A 534 -14.48 -21.67 -5.90
N LEU A 535 -14.42 -22.36 -4.77
CA LEU A 535 -15.59 -22.72 -3.99
C LEU A 535 -16.22 -21.50 -3.31
N LYS A 536 -17.55 -21.42 -3.33
CA LYS A 536 -18.38 -20.52 -2.53
C LYS A 536 -19.11 -21.34 -1.49
N VAL A 537 -18.78 -21.14 -0.21
CA VAL A 537 -19.36 -21.92 0.89
C VAL A 537 -20.22 -21.03 1.78
N ALA A 538 -21.53 -21.20 1.68
CA ALA A 538 -22.50 -20.45 2.48
C ALA A 538 -22.58 -20.97 3.93
N GLY A 539 -22.81 -20.07 4.88
CA GLY A 539 -22.96 -20.37 6.31
C GLY A 539 -21.67 -20.24 7.14
N ALA A 540 -20.54 -19.88 6.52
CA ALA A 540 -19.28 -19.61 7.23
C ALA A 540 -19.38 -18.39 8.18
N GLU A 541 -20.15 -17.37 7.80
CA GLU A 541 -20.32 -16.11 8.57
C GLU A 541 -21.00 -16.30 9.95
N ARG A 542 -21.79 -17.36 10.12
CA ARG A 542 -22.59 -17.55 11.36
C ARG A 542 -21.86 -18.30 12.46
N ALA A 543 -20.75 -18.97 12.15
CA ALA A 543 -19.95 -19.71 13.13
C ALA A 543 -19.00 -18.79 13.91
N ALA A 544 -18.51 -17.70 13.31
CA ALA A 544 -17.65 -16.72 13.98
C ALA A 544 -18.39 -15.90 15.05
N ALA A 545 -19.70 -15.66 14.87
CA ALA A 545 -20.51 -14.86 15.79
C ALA A 545 -20.99 -15.62 17.06
N ALA A 546 -20.69 -16.92 17.17
CA ALA A 546 -21.18 -17.76 18.27
C ALA A 546 -20.24 -17.82 19.49
N ASP A 547 -18.97 -17.41 19.36
CA ASP A 547 -17.98 -17.46 20.43
C ASP A 547 -17.77 -16.12 21.17
N GLU A 548 -18.37 -15.02 20.71
CA GLU A 548 -18.35 -13.72 21.41
C GLU A 548 -19.74 -13.30 21.88
N LYS A 549 -20.22 -13.92 22.97
CA LYS A 549 -21.25 -13.30 23.80
C LYS A 549 -20.84 -13.34 25.26
N GLY A 550 -20.15 -12.28 25.69
CA GLY A 550 -19.82 -12.01 27.08
C GLY A 550 -19.61 -10.51 27.32
N SER A 551 -20.62 -9.89 27.93
CA SER A 551 -20.71 -8.55 28.55
C SER A 551 -20.73 -7.29 27.66
N ASP A 552 -21.94 -6.75 27.52
CA ASP A 552 -22.24 -5.36 27.19
C ASP A 552 -21.65 -4.38 28.22
N SER A 553 -21.04 -3.29 27.74
CA SER A 553 -21.26 -1.96 28.31
C SER A 553 -21.21 -0.91 27.20
N LEU A 554 -22.35 -0.27 26.97
CA LEU A 554 -22.55 0.85 26.05
C LEU A 554 -21.67 2.05 26.41
N SER A 555 -20.86 2.54 25.47
CA SER A 555 -20.40 3.92 25.43
C SER A 555 -20.60 4.51 24.03
N VAL A 556 -21.47 5.52 23.98
CA VAL A 556 -21.83 6.33 22.84
C VAL A 556 -20.69 7.29 22.51
N VAL A 557 -20.01 7.10 21.37
CA VAL A 557 -19.39 8.19 20.59
C VAL A 557 -19.45 7.80 19.11
N ALA A 558 -20.46 8.32 18.40
CA ALA A 558 -20.52 8.30 16.95
C ALA A 558 -20.14 9.69 16.45
N TRP A 559 -18.95 9.83 15.85
CA TRP A 559 -18.60 10.99 15.02
C TRP A 559 -18.08 10.50 13.66
N SER A 560 -18.93 10.76 12.67
CA SER A 560 -18.67 11.00 11.24
C SER A 560 -17.22 10.89 10.71
N VAL A 561 -16.88 9.73 10.15
CA VAL A 561 -15.83 9.57 9.10
C VAL A 561 -16.45 9.23 7.72
N GLY A 562 -17.73 8.86 7.66
CA GLY A 562 -18.41 8.49 6.40
C GLY A 562 -18.74 9.63 5.44
N GLY A 563 -18.47 10.89 5.80
CA GLY A 563 -18.74 12.05 4.94
C GLY A 563 -17.61 12.38 3.95
N GLY A 564 -16.37 12.01 4.27
CA GLY A 564 -15.19 12.38 3.46
C GLY A 564 -15.13 11.65 2.12
N ILE A 565 -15.45 10.36 2.10
CA ILE A 565 -15.32 9.52 0.89
C ILE A 565 -16.28 10.00 -0.23
N ALA A 566 -17.51 10.41 0.12
CA ALA A 566 -18.45 10.92 -0.86
C ALA A 566 -18.07 12.32 -1.40
N VAL A 567 -17.41 13.15 -0.58
CA VAL A 567 -16.95 14.48 -0.99
C VAL A 567 -15.67 14.40 -1.83
N VAL A 568 -14.76 13.47 -1.53
CA VAL A 568 -13.53 13.23 -2.30
C VAL A 568 -13.85 12.73 -3.71
N VAL A 569 -14.81 11.79 -3.86
CA VAL A 569 -15.27 11.33 -5.18
C VAL A 569 -15.92 12.48 -5.98
N LEU A 570 -16.71 13.35 -5.33
CA LEU A 570 -17.31 14.51 -6.00
C LEU A 570 -16.30 15.59 -6.38
N ALA A 571 -15.25 15.80 -5.58
CA ALA A 571 -14.18 16.74 -5.87
C ALA A 571 -13.27 16.25 -7.02
N LEU A 572 -12.89 14.97 -7.03
CA LEU A 572 -12.13 14.35 -8.13
C LEU A 572 -12.91 14.39 -9.45
N LEU A 573 -14.21 14.09 -9.44
CA LEU A 573 -15.06 14.20 -10.62
C LEU A 573 -15.17 15.66 -11.12
N ALA A 574 -15.19 16.64 -10.23
CA ALA A 574 -15.22 18.06 -10.61
C ALA A 574 -13.89 18.52 -11.23
N VAL A 575 -12.75 18.07 -10.71
CA VAL A 575 -11.40 18.38 -11.23
C VAL A 575 -11.19 17.70 -12.60
N VAL A 576 -11.58 16.45 -12.76
CA VAL A 576 -11.52 15.73 -14.05
C VAL A 576 -12.43 16.40 -15.08
N ALA A 577 -13.66 16.79 -14.71
CA ALA A 577 -14.57 17.52 -15.58
C ALA A 577 -14.02 18.91 -15.98
N ALA A 578 -13.35 19.62 -15.06
CA ALA A 578 -12.72 20.91 -15.34
C ALA A 578 -11.50 20.77 -16.28
N ARG A 579 -10.66 19.74 -16.08
CA ARG A 579 -9.51 19.42 -16.97
C ARG A 579 -9.99 19.02 -18.37
N GLN A 580 -11.06 18.23 -18.48
CA GLN A 580 -11.65 17.87 -19.78
C GLN A 580 -12.27 19.08 -20.50
N ARG A 581 -12.92 20.01 -19.78
CA ARG A 581 -13.43 21.26 -20.36
C ARG A 581 -12.31 22.17 -20.87
N LYS A 582 -11.21 22.32 -20.12
CA LYS A 582 -10.03 23.08 -20.58
C LYS A 582 -9.39 22.45 -21.82
N ARG A 583 -9.25 21.11 -21.88
CA ARG A 583 -8.73 20.41 -23.06
C ARG A 583 -9.62 20.57 -24.29
N ARG A 584 -10.95 20.51 -24.13
CA ARG A 584 -11.91 20.76 -25.23
C ARG A 584 -11.90 22.21 -25.71
N ALA A 585 -11.76 23.18 -24.80
CA ALA A 585 -11.65 24.59 -25.17
C ALA A 585 -10.33 24.90 -25.89
N ALA A 586 -9.22 24.27 -25.50
CA ALA A 586 -7.94 24.39 -26.18
C ALA A 586 -7.97 23.73 -27.58
N ALA A 587 -8.61 22.57 -27.71
CA ALA A 587 -8.80 21.91 -29.00
C ALA A 587 -9.68 22.73 -29.95
N SER A 588 -10.79 23.32 -29.46
CA SER A 588 -11.65 24.16 -30.31
C SER A 588 -10.99 25.50 -30.67
N ALA A 589 -10.12 26.04 -29.82
CA ALA A 589 -9.35 27.24 -30.12
C ALA A 589 -8.26 26.96 -31.19
N ALA A 590 -7.61 25.80 -31.15
CA ALA A 590 -6.66 25.37 -32.17
C ALA A 590 -7.33 25.07 -33.52
N GLU A 591 -8.55 24.50 -33.49
CA GLU A 591 -9.33 24.21 -34.70
C GLU A 591 -9.86 25.51 -35.36
N ASN A 592 -10.29 26.50 -34.56
CA ASN A 592 -10.71 27.81 -35.06
C ASN A 592 -9.55 28.66 -35.59
N ALA A 593 -8.34 28.53 -35.03
CA ALA A 593 -7.15 29.21 -35.55
C ALA A 593 -6.72 28.64 -36.91
N ASN A 594 -6.83 27.32 -37.12
CA ASN A 594 -6.54 26.68 -38.41
C ASN A 594 -7.60 26.97 -39.50
N ALA A 595 -8.80 27.39 -39.12
CA ALA A 595 -9.87 27.77 -40.05
C ALA A 595 -9.81 29.24 -40.48
N GLN A 596 -8.99 30.07 -39.84
CA GLN A 596 -8.76 31.47 -40.24
C GLN A 596 -7.53 31.67 -41.14
N ASP A 597 -6.67 30.65 -41.27
CA ASP A 597 -5.47 30.63 -42.13
C ASP A 597 -5.65 29.79 -43.42
N ARG A 598 -6.88 29.36 -43.73
CA ARG A 598 -7.30 28.79 -45.04
C ARG A 598 -8.36 29.69 -45.66
#